data_AF-A0A2N7WH93-F1
#
_entry.id   AF-A0A2N7WH93-F1
#
_cell.length_a   1.000
_cell.length_b   1.000
_cell.length_c   1.000
_cell.angle_alpha   90.00
_cell.angle_beta   90.00
_cell.angle_gamma   90.00
#
_symmetry.space_group_name_H-M   'P 1'
#
loop_
_entity.id
_entity.type
_entity.pdbx_description
1 polymer ?
#
loop_
_entity_poly.entity_id
_entity_poly.type
_entity_poly.pdbx_seq_one_letter_code
_entity_poly.pdbx_strand_id
1 'polypeptide(L)'
;TELLAKLNANSDAREKIQLLASAHLEENEADFTYPHKKKMRLINPSILVDGRLIPADELSEKVRKMNDWASERSKHGIYIKATKKSKQ
;
A
#
# COMPACT_ATOMS: atom_id res chain seq x y z
N THR A 1 14.85 17.72 -13.46
CA THR A 1 14.98 17.11 -14.80
C THR A 1 14.28 17.99 -15.81
N GLU A 2 14.76 18.01 -17.05
CA GLU A 2 14.21 18.85 -18.14
C GLU A 2 12.69 18.62 -18.37
N LEU A 3 12.22 17.38 -18.19
CA LEU A 3 10.81 17.00 -18.30
C LEU A 3 9.91 17.74 -17.29
N LEU A 4 10.36 17.85 -16.04
CA LEU A 4 9.62 18.54 -14.97
C LEU A 4 9.51 20.05 -15.26
N ALA A 5 10.55 20.65 -15.83
CA ALA A 5 10.52 22.04 -16.25
C ALA A 5 9.50 22.26 -17.38
N LYS A 6 9.47 21.37 -18.38
CA LYS A 6 8.50 21.39 -19.48
C LYS A 6 7.06 21.19 -18.99
N LEU A 7 6.84 20.29 -18.05
CA LEU A 7 5.52 20.06 -17.44
C LEU A 7 5.03 21.27 -16.63
N ASN A 8 5.91 21.93 -15.88
CA ASN A 8 5.55 23.12 -15.11
C ASN A 8 5.30 24.38 -15.98
N ALA A 9 5.87 24.42 -17.18
CA ALA A 9 5.62 25.50 -18.15
C ALA A 9 4.25 25.38 -18.84
N ASN A 10 3.63 24.20 -18.84
CA ASN A 10 2.28 23.98 -19.36
C ASN A 10 1.25 24.21 -18.25
N SER A 11 0.31 25.14 -18.46
CA SER A 11 -0.66 25.54 -17.45
C SER A 11 -1.64 24.42 -17.05
N ASP A 12 -2.20 23.70 -18.02
CA ASP A 12 -3.12 22.57 -17.77
C ASP A 12 -2.41 21.43 -17.03
N ALA A 13 -1.17 21.10 -17.44
CA ALA A 13 -0.36 20.11 -16.74
C ALA A 13 -0.03 20.56 -15.31
N ARG A 14 0.34 21.83 -15.12
CA ARG A 14 0.68 22.40 -13.81
C ARG A 14 -0.52 22.37 -12.85
N GLU A 15 -1.72 22.72 -13.32
CA GLU A 15 -2.95 22.65 -12.52
C GLU A 15 -3.27 21.23 -12.08
N LYS A 16 -3.17 20.25 -13.00
CA LYS A 16 -3.37 18.84 -12.67
C LYS A 16 -2.32 18.31 -11.69
N ILE A 17 -1.06 18.73 -11.85
CA ILE A 17 0.02 18.38 -10.91
C ILE A 17 -0.27 18.95 -9.52
N GLN A 18 -0.69 20.22 -9.42
CA GLN A 18 -1.06 20.83 -8.15
C GLN A 18 -2.26 20.13 -7.50
N LEU A 19 -3.27 19.76 -8.30
CA LEU A 19 -4.42 19.00 -7.81
C LEU A 19 -3.98 17.66 -7.23
N LEU A 20 -3.15 16.89 -7.95
CA LEU A 20 -2.60 15.62 -7.49
C LEU A 20 -1.72 15.77 -6.24
N ALA A 21 -0.92 16.83 -6.16
CA ALA A 21 -0.06 17.11 -5.01
C ALA A 21 -0.86 17.51 -3.75
N SER A 22 -2.08 18.04 -3.94
CA SER A 22 -2.98 18.47 -2.85
C SER A 22 -3.98 17.40 -2.40
N ALA A 23 -4.01 16.24 -3.07
CA ALA A 23 -4.92 15.17 -2.72
C ALA A 23 -4.58 14.61 -1.33
N HIS A 24 -5.60 14.49 -0.48
CA HIS A 24 -5.53 13.73 0.75
C HIS A 24 -6.06 12.33 0.47
N LEU A 25 -5.27 11.33 0.84
CA LEU A 25 -5.62 9.92 0.67
C LEU A 25 -5.77 9.30 2.06
N GLU A 26 -6.90 8.67 2.30
CA GLU A 26 -7.16 7.92 3.52
C GLU A 26 -7.70 6.51 3.18
N GLU A 27 -7.47 5.57 4.09
CA GLU A 27 -8.08 4.24 3.99
C GLU A 27 -9.49 4.31 4.57
N ASN A 28 -10.50 4.04 3.74
CA ASN A 28 -11.90 4.09 4.13
C ASN A 28 -12.69 3.04 3.34
N GLU A 29 -13.09 1.96 4.02
CA GLU A 29 -13.78 0.84 3.37
C GLU A 29 -15.26 1.13 3.10
N ALA A 30 -15.89 2.00 3.90
CA ALA A 30 -17.31 2.33 3.75
C ALA A 30 -17.56 3.36 2.64
N ASP A 31 -16.64 4.29 2.44
CA ASP A 31 -16.71 5.32 1.41
C ASP A 31 -15.33 5.48 0.76
N PHE A 32 -15.14 4.89 -0.43
CA PHE A 32 -13.88 4.94 -1.18
C PHE A 32 -14.05 5.47 -2.59
N THR A 33 -12.95 5.99 -3.14
CA THR A 33 -12.84 6.35 -4.55
C THR A 33 -12.22 5.21 -5.36
N TYR A 34 -11.22 4.53 -4.79
CA TYR A 34 -10.45 3.51 -5.48
C TYR A 34 -10.34 2.23 -4.63
N PRO A 35 -10.91 1.10 -5.09
CA PRO A 35 -10.61 -0.20 -4.52
C PRO A 35 -9.28 -0.72 -5.08
N HIS A 36 -8.39 -1.18 -4.21
CA HIS A 36 -7.09 -1.71 -4.62
C HIS A 36 -6.80 -3.06 -3.97
N LYS A 37 -6.93 -4.14 -4.76
CA LYS A 37 -6.59 -5.50 -4.35
C LYS A 37 -5.31 -5.95 -5.05
N LYS A 38 -4.21 -6.05 -4.30
CA LYS A 38 -2.95 -6.61 -4.79
C LYS A 38 -2.96 -8.14 -4.73
N LYS A 39 -2.08 -8.76 -5.50
CA LYS A 39 -1.80 -10.20 -5.37
C LYS A 39 -1.25 -10.48 -3.96
N MET A 40 -1.71 -11.56 -3.34
CA MET A 40 -1.22 -12.02 -2.05
C MET A 40 0.27 -12.36 -2.12
N ARG A 41 1.05 -11.79 -1.20
CA ARG A 41 2.47 -12.09 -1.01
C ARG A 41 2.71 -12.31 0.48
N LEU A 42 2.72 -13.59 0.88
CA LEU A 42 3.04 -13.97 2.25
C LEU A 42 4.55 -14.22 2.35
N ILE A 43 5.22 -13.54 3.26
CA ILE A 43 6.65 -13.72 3.52
C ILE A 43 6.78 -14.69 4.70
N ASN A 44 6.90 -15.98 4.40
CA ASN A 44 7.15 -17.02 5.38
C ASN A 44 8.40 -17.82 5.00
N PRO A 45 9.61 -17.29 5.30
CA PRO A 45 10.84 -17.99 4.95
C PRO A 45 11.01 -19.25 5.81
N SER A 46 11.71 -20.25 5.29
CA SER A 46 12.16 -21.39 6.07
C SER A 46 13.47 -21.09 6.77
N ILE A 47 13.62 -21.57 8.00
CA ILE A 47 14.79 -21.44 8.87
C ILE A 47 15.40 -22.84 9.03
N LEU A 48 16.72 -22.94 8.97
CA LEU A 48 17.43 -24.20 9.20
C LEU A 48 17.55 -24.45 10.72
N VAL A 49 16.92 -25.52 11.20
CA VAL A 49 16.97 -25.98 12.59
C VAL A 49 17.30 -27.47 12.58
N ASP A 50 18.38 -27.87 13.26
CA ASP A 50 18.84 -29.26 13.37
C ASP A 50 18.93 -29.99 12.00
N GLY A 51 19.44 -29.29 10.99
CA GLY A 51 19.59 -29.82 9.63
C GLY A 51 18.29 -29.90 8.83
N ARG A 52 17.17 -29.40 9.35
CA ARG A 52 15.87 -29.36 8.67
C ARG A 52 15.44 -27.92 8.39
N LEU A 53 14.87 -27.69 7.22
CA LEU A 53 14.23 -26.40 6.90
C LEU A 53 12.81 -26.40 7.45
N ILE A 54 12.54 -25.50 8.40
CA ILE A 54 11.26 -25.36 9.08
C ILE A 54 10.72 -23.95 8.80
N PRO A 55 9.46 -23.77 8.37
CA PRO A 55 8.85 -22.45 8.23
C PRO A 55 8.93 -21.59 9.50
N ALA A 56 9.17 -20.29 9.34
CA ALA A 56 9.39 -19.38 10.46
C ALA A 56 8.16 -19.23 11.38
N ASP A 57 6.94 -19.38 10.86
CA ASP A 57 5.70 -19.32 11.63
C ASP A 57 5.41 -20.58 12.47
N GLU A 58 5.97 -21.72 12.11
CA GLU A 58 5.93 -22.92 12.95
C GLU A 58 6.78 -22.74 14.21
N LEU A 59 7.88 -21.99 14.11
CA LEU A 59 8.83 -21.76 15.20
C LEU A 59 8.47 -20.55 16.08
N SER A 60 7.71 -19.58 15.56
CA SER A 60 7.39 -18.34 16.27
C SER A 60 5.93 -17.96 16.14
N GLU A 61 5.23 -17.94 17.27
CA GLU A 61 3.84 -17.47 17.33
C GLU A 61 3.70 -16.02 16.86
N LYS A 62 4.70 -15.17 17.12
CA LYS A 62 4.71 -13.79 16.63
C LYS A 62 4.72 -13.75 15.10
N VAL A 63 5.55 -14.59 14.46
CA VAL A 63 5.62 -14.67 13.00
C VAL A 63 4.31 -15.22 12.43
N ARG A 64 3.75 -16.25 13.05
CA ARG A 64 2.43 -16.79 12.68
C ARG A 64 1.33 -15.72 12.70
N LYS A 65 1.22 -14.96 13.80
CA LYS A 65 0.24 -13.86 13.92
C LYS A 65 0.46 -12.77 12.86
N MET A 66 1.70 -12.42 12.54
CA MET A 66 2.00 -11.47 11.47
C MET A 66 1.58 -12.00 10.09
N ASN A 67 1.82 -13.28 9.83
CA ASN A 67 1.42 -13.95 8.59
C ASN A 67 -0.10 -13.99 8.43
N ASP A 68 -0.82 -14.37 9.48
CA ASP A 68 -2.28 -14.41 9.49
C ASP A 68 -2.87 -13.02 9.20
N TRP A 69 -2.37 -12.00 9.91
CA TRP A 69 -2.79 -10.61 9.69
C TRP A 69 -2.49 -10.13 8.27
N ALA A 70 -1.30 -10.42 7.74
CA ALA A 70 -0.90 -10.04 6.39
C ALA A 70 -1.75 -10.76 5.32
N SER A 71 -2.05 -12.03 5.53
CA SER A 71 -2.94 -12.84 4.69
C SER A 71 -4.34 -12.24 4.65
N GLU A 72 -4.95 -11.99 5.82
CA GLU A 72 -6.30 -11.43 5.91
C GLU A 72 -6.38 -10.04 5.30
N ARG A 73 -5.42 -9.16 5.59
CA ARG A 73 -5.36 -7.82 4.99
C ARG A 73 -5.20 -7.89 3.47
N SER A 74 -4.40 -8.82 2.95
CA SER A 74 -4.24 -8.99 1.52
C SER A 74 -5.49 -9.54 0.83
N LYS A 75 -6.29 -10.38 1.51
CA LYS A 75 -7.57 -10.90 0.97
C LYS A 75 -8.63 -9.80 0.89
N HIS A 76 -8.73 -8.98 1.93
CA HIS A 76 -9.67 -7.85 1.99
C HIS A 76 -9.28 -6.76 0.97
N GLY A 77 -7.99 -6.50 0.82
CA GLY A 77 -7.50 -5.42 -0.05
C GLY A 77 -7.47 -4.09 0.70
N ILE A 78 -7.25 -3.00 -0.02
CA ILE A 78 -7.17 -1.65 0.53
C ILE A 78 -8.15 -0.76 -0.23
N TYR A 79 -8.92 0.02 0.51
CA TYR A 79 -9.93 0.93 -0.04
C TYR A 79 -9.50 2.36 0.23
N ILE A 80 -9.21 3.11 -0.82
CA ILE A 80 -8.67 4.47 -0.70
C ILE A 80 -9.74 5.49 -1.09
N LYS A 81 -10.00 6.42 -0.18
CA LYS A 81 -10.76 7.63 -0.45
C LYS A 81 -9.80 8.76 -0.81
N ALA A 82 -10.05 9.40 -1.94
CA ALA A 82 -9.34 10.61 -2.33
C ALA A 82 -10.22 11.84 -2.07
N THR A 83 -9.74 12.74 -1.22
CA THR A 83 -10.39 14.03 -0.94
C THR A 83 -9.45 15.18 -1.28
N LYS A 84 -10.00 16.37 -1.53
CA LYS A 84 -9.17 17.58 -1.60
C LYS A 84 -8.73 17.91 -0.18
N LYS A 85 -7.46 18.29 0.04
CA LYS A 85 -7.04 18.90 1.31
C LYS A 85 -8.00 20.04 1.65
N SER A 86 -8.61 19.99 2.82
CA SER A 86 -9.30 21.16 3.38
C SER A 86 -8.27 22.27 3.55
N LYS A 87 -8.61 23.50 3.14
CA LYS A 87 -7.83 24.67 3.51
C LYS A 87 -7.99 24.83 5.02
N GLN A 88 -6.97 24.42 5.79
CA GLN A 88 -6.77 24.93 7.15
C GLN A 88 -6.27 26.37 7.07
#